data_AF-A0A6A4I8E9-F1
#
_entry.id   AF-A0A6A4I8E9-F1
#
_cell.length_a   1.000
_cell.length_b   1.000
_cell.length_c   1.000
_cell.angle_alpha   90.00
_cell.angle_beta   90.00
_cell.angle_gamma   90.00
#
_symmetry.space_group_name_H-M   'P 1'
#
loop_
_entity.id
_entity.type
_entity.pdbx_description
1 polymer ?
#
loop_
_entity_poly.entity_id
_entity_poly.type
_entity_poly.pdbx_seq_one_letter_code
_entity_poly.pdbx_strand_id
1 'polypeptide(L)' 'MSPELQERAFCTLCGKVDDFRHILTECESPGQNTIWSLAGEIWGLKNSTTPWMFLSLGDILGCGLI' A
#
# COMPACT_ATOMS: atom_id res chain seq x y z
N MET A 1 -24.82 12.25 -0.65
CA MET A 1 -23.80 11.35 -0.06
C MET A 1 -24.14 11.25 1.41
N SER A 2 -24.25 10.05 1.98
CA SER A 2 -24.58 9.93 3.40
C SER A 2 -23.39 10.35 4.26
N PRO A 3 -23.61 10.80 5.52
CA PRO A 3 -22.53 11.21 6.42
C PRO A 3 -21.49 10.10 6.63
N GLU A 4 -21.93 8.84 6.72
CA GLU A 4 -21.02 7.70 6.92
C GLU A 4 -20.07 7.49 5.73
N LEU A 5 -20.51 7.83 4.51
CA LEU A 5 -19.67 7.77 3.31
C LEU A 5 -18.64 8.91 3.27
N GLN A 6 -18.96 10.07 3.82
CA GLN A 6 -18.02 11.21 3.90
C GLN A 6 -16.92 10.96 4.94
N GLU A 7 -17.26 10.34 6.07
CA GLU A 7 -16.28 9.97 7.10
C GLU A 7 -15.24 8.97 6.56
N ARG A 8 -15.65 8.07 5.67
CA ARG A 8 -14.76 7.10 5.01
C ARG A 8 -13.93 7.67 3.86
N ALA A 9 -14.14 8.94 3.48
CA ALA A 9 -13.35 9.57 2.43
C ALA A 9 -11.95 9.98 2.92
N PHE A 10 -11.70 9.97 4.23
CA PHE A 10 -10.46 10.40 4.84
C PHE A 10 -9.89 9.33 5.78
N CYS A 11 -8.58 9.12 5.73
CA CYS A 11 -7.87 8.26 6.67
C CYS A 11 -8.02 8.85 8.08
N THR A 12 -8.56 8.07 9.03
CA THR A 12 -8.74 8.52 10.42
C THR A 12 -7.44 8.69 11.18
N LEU A 13 -6.34 8.06 10.73
CA LEU A 13 -5.01 8.17 11.33
C LEU A 13 -4.20 9.35 10.76
N CYS A 14 -4.43 9.68 9.49
CA CYS A 14 -3.57 10.51 8.68
C CYS A 14 -4.22 11.85 8.29
N GLY A 15 -5.55 11.92 8.29
CA GLY A 15 -6.34 13.06 7.81
C GLY A 15 -6.31 13.29 6.28
N LYS A 16 -5.59 12.46 5.52
CA LYS A 16 -5.49 12.54 4.06
C LYS A 16 -6.69 11.85 3.42
N VAL A 17 -6.97 12.16 2.14
CA VAL A 17 -7.99 11.44 1.35
C VAL A 17 -7.61 9.96 1.29
N ASP A 18 -8.58 9.09 1.62
CA ASP A 18 -8.39 7.64 1.68
C ASP A 18 -8.60 7.00 0.31
N ASP A 19 -7.72 7.31 -0.64
CA ASP A 19 -7.72 6.73 -1.99
C ASP A 19 -6.81 5.49 -2.09
N PHE A 20 -6.81 4.81 -3.24
CA PHE A 20 -6.00 3.61 -3.44
C PHE A 20 -4.50 3.86 -3.35
N ARG A 21 -4.01 5.03 -3.75
CA ARG A 21 -2.59 5.35 -3.62
C ARG A 21 -2.24 5.50 -2.14
N HIS A 22 -3.08 6.21 -1.40
CA HIS A 22 -2.92 6.39 0.02
C HIS A 22 -2.92 5.04 0.76
N ILE A 23 -4.02 4.27 0.65
CA ILE A 23 -4.21 3.02 1.39
C ILE A 23 -3.09 2.01 1.09
N LEU A 24 -2.68 1.88 -0.17
CA LEU A 24 -1.74 0.85 -0.58
C LEU A 24 -0.27 1.26 -0.42
N THR A 25 0.08 2.54 -0.61
CA THR A 25 1.49 2.94 -0.78
C THR A 25 1.94 4.15 0.04
N GLU A 26 1.06 4.90 0.70
CA GLU A 26 1.47 6.13 1.39
C GLU A 26 0.96 6.24 2.84
N CYS A 27 0.00 5.42 3.23
CA CYS A 27 -0.60 5.46 4.56
C CYS A 27 0.40 5.01 5.62
N GLU A 28 0.57 5.82 6.67
CA GLU A 28 1.46 5.53 7.81
C GLU A 28 0.81 4.61 8.86
N SER A 29 -0.34 4.00 8.51
CA SER A 29 -1.00 3.06 9.41
C SER A 29 -0.09 1.87 9.74
N PRO A 30 -0.11 1.36 11.00
CA PRO A 30 0.72 0.22 11.38
C PRO A 30 0.49 -1.02 10.49
N GLY A 31 -0.75 -1.21 10.01
CA GLY A 31 -1.12 -2.33 9.15
C GLY A 31 -0.41 -2.29 7.80
N GLN A 32 -0.39 -1.14 7.13
CA GLN A 32 0.27 -0.99 5.83
C GLN A 32 1.77 -1.30 5.91
N ASN A 33 2.45 -0.71 6.90
CA ASN A 33 3.88 -0.94 7.12
C ASN A 33 4.17 -2.43 7.42
N THR A 34 3.32 -3.07 8.21
CA THR A 34 3.46 -4.50 8.53
C THR A 34 3.36 -5.36 7.27
N ILE A 35 2.37 -5.10 6.41
CA ILE A 35 2.18 -5.85 5.15
C ILE A 35 3.39 -5.68 4.22
N TRP A 36 3.92 -4.46 4.05
CA TRP A 36 5.08 -4.24 3.20
C TRP A 36 6.37 -4.84 3.76
N SER A 37 6.54 -4.86 5.08
CA SER A 37 7.66 -5.56 5.72
C SER A 37 7.60 -7.06 5.42
N LEU A 38 6.44 -7.69 5.64
CA LEU A 38 6.24 -9.12 5.39
C LEU A 38 6.41 -9.47 3.90
N ALA A 39 5.94 -8.60 2.99
CA ALA A 39 6.12 -8.80 1.56
C ALA A 39 7.60 -8.77 1.17
N GLY A 40 8.41 -7.89 1.78
CA GLY A 40 9.86 -7.85 1.59
C GLY A 40 10.58 -9.09 2.15
N GLU A 41 10.14 -9.60 3.29
CA GLU A 41 10.63 -10.87 3.84
C GLU A 41 10.36 -12.04 2.89
N ILE A 42 9.14 -12.13 2.37
CA ILE A 42 8.75 -13.15 1.37
C ILE A 42 9.59 -13.00 0.09
N TRP A 43 9.82 -11.77 -0.37
CA TRP A 43 10.67 -11.53 -1.53
C TRP A 43 12.10 -12.03 -1.34
N GLY A 44 12.66 -11.87 -0.14
CA GLY A 44 13.98 -12.38 0.22
C GLY A 44 14.11 -13.90 0.07
N LEU A 45 13.01 -14.65 0.27
CA LEU A 45 12.99 -16.10 0.10
C LEU A 45 13.16 -16.54 -1.37
N LYS A 46 12.88 -15.67 -2.33
CA LYS A 46 12.94 -15.97 -3.77
C LYS A 46 14.38 -16.19 -4.27
N ASN A 47 15.41 -15.86 -3.47
CA ASN A 47 16.83 -15.90 -3.85
C ASN A 47 17.08 -15.20 -5.21
N SER A 48 16.43 -14.06 -5.41
CA SER A 48 16.51 -13.24 -6.62
C SER A 48 17.65 -12.22 -6.50
N THR A 49 18.30 -11.89 -7.61
CA THR A 49 19.24 -10.77 -7.69
C THR A 49 18.55 -9.40 -7.72
N THR A 50 17.23 -9.38 -7.92
CA THR A 50 16.43 -8.16 -7.94
C THR A 50 16.16 -7.70 -6.50
N PRO A 51 16.56 -6.48 -6.12
CA PRO A 51 16.36 -5.97 -4.77
C PRO A 51 14.87 -5.74 -4.49
N TRP A 52 14.48 -5.88 -3.22
CA TRP A 52 13.19 -5.40 -2.75
C TRP A 52 13.18 -3.87 -2.81
N MET A 53 12.23 -3.31 -3.54
CA MET A 53 12.06 -1.87 -3.72
C MET A 53 10.66 -1.47 -3.31
N PHE A 54 10.53 -0.26 -2.74
CA PHE A 54 9.25 0.28 -2.36
C PHE A 54 8.36 0.45 -3.60
N LEU A 55 7.17 -0.13 -3.56
CA LEU A 55 6.29 -0.24 -4.72
C LEU A 55 5.40 1.01 -4.83
N SER A 56 5.30 1.54 -6.04
CA SER A 56 4.30 2.54 -6.39
C SER A 56 2.96 1.88 -6.73
N LEU A 57 1.88 2.65 -6.73
CA LEU A 57 0.58 2.17 -7.21
C LEU A 57 0.66 1.65 -8.66
N GLY A 58 1.54 2.24 -9.49
CA GLY A 58 1.76 1.80 -10.86
C GLY A 58 2.34 0.38 -10.94
N ASP A 59 3.28 0.05 -10.06
CA ASP A 59 3.89 -1.29 -10.01
C ASP A 59 2.87 -2.36 -9.62
N ILE A 60 1.98 -2.03 -8.67
CA ILE A 60 0.89 -2.92 -8.24
C ILE A 60 -0.09 -3.17 -9.40
N LEU A 61 -0.53 -2.12 -10.08
CA LEU A 61 -1.49 -2.24 -11.18
C LEU A 61 -0.88 -2.91 -12.42
N GLY A 62 0.43 -2.75 -12.63
CA GLY A 62 1.17 -3.29 -13.76
C GLY A 62 1.70 -4.71 -13.56
N CYS A 63 1.59 -5.30 -12.37
CA CYS A 63 2.29 -6.56 -12.04
C CYS A 63 1.91 -7.76 -12.92
N GLY A 64 0.75 -7.74 -13.57
CA GLY A 64 0.29 -8.80 -14.48
C GLY A 64 0.45 -8.49 -15.98
N LEU A 65 1.12 -7.38 -16.32
CA LEU A 65 1.29 -6.93 -17.72
C LEU A 65 2.65 -7.33 -18.33
N ILE A 66 3.43 -8.16 -17.61
CA ILE A 66 4.77 -8.64 -17.97
C ILE A 66 4.81 -10.15 -18.08
#